data_AF-A0A4R3KFT7-F1
#
_entry.id   AF-A0A4R3KFT7-F1
#
_cell.length_a   1.000
_cell.length_b   1.000
_cell.length_c   1.000
_cell.angle_alpha   90.00
_cell.angle_beta   90.00
_cell.angle_gamma   90.00
#
_symmetry.space_group_name_H-M   'P 1'
#
loop_
_entity.id
_entity.type
_entity.pdbx_description
1 polymer ?
#
loop_
_entity_poly.entity_id
_entity_poly.type
_entity_poly.pdbx_seq_one_letter_code
_entity_poly.pdbx_strand_id
1 'polypeptide(L)'
;MKNIIFRLASDNDMPQIIDLQTKIFNVEQKIAEIYTDARDITAKIICKMGGQIVGEPQPFYVGTVTPVVLKKSNYHHYIDSIN
;
A
#
# COMPACT_ATOMS: atom_id res chain seq x y z
N MET A 1 25.15 -26.24 -4.16
CA MET A 1 24.58 -24.87 -4.11
C MET A 1 24.35 -24.39 -5.53
N LYS A 2 23.22 -23.76 -5.84
CA LYS A 2 22.99 -23.15 -7.15
C LYS A 2 23.76 -21.82 -7.20
N ASN A 3 24.42 -21.55 -8.33
CA ASN A 3 25.05 -20.27 -8.58
C ASN A 3 23.96 -19.20 -8.75
N ILE A 4 24.06 -18.11 -7.98
CA ILE A 4 23.18 -16.96 -8.10
C ILE A 4 23.86 -15.98 -9.06
N ILE A 5 23.14 -15.58 -10.12
CA ILE A 5 23.65 -14.63 -11.12
C ILE A 5 22.80 -13.36 -11.01
N PHE A 6 23.45 -12.24 -10.68
CA PHE A 6 22.83 -10.92 -10.73
C PHE A 6 23.08 -10.31 -12.10
N ARG A 7 22.01 -9.95 -12.81
CA ARG A 7 22.05 -9.22 -14.08
C ARG A 7 20.85 -8.29 -14.18
N LEU A 8 20.94 -7.30 -15.07
CA LEU A 8 19.78 -6.50 -15.43
C LEU A 8 18.71 -7.38 -16.09
N ALA A 9 17.46 -7.04 -15.80
CA ALA A 9 16.34 -7.70 -16.44
C ALA A 9 16.19 -7.21 -17.88
N SER A 10 15.89 -8.14 -18.77
CA SER A 10 15.51 -7.88 -20.15
C SER A 10 13.98 -7.93 -20.28
N ASP A 11 13.46 -7.52 -21.43
CA ASP A 11 12.02 -7.56 -21.71
C ASP A 11 11.43 -8.97 -21.57
N ASN A 12 12.22 -10.00 -21.89
CA ASN A 12 11.83 -11.42 -21.74
C ASN A 12 11.66 -11.84 -20.26
N ASP A 13 12.30 -11.14 -19.32
CA ASP A 13 12.18 -11.42 -17.89
C ASP A 13 10.95 -10.74 -17.26
N MET A 14 10.37 -9.73 -17.92
CA MET A 14 9.27 -8.96 -17.33
C MET A 14 8.03 -9.78 -17.01
N PRO A 15 7.54 -10.70 -17.87
CA PRO A 15 6.35 -11.47 -17.56
C PRO A 15 6.44 -12.25 -16.25
N GLN A 16 7.58 -12.93 -16.01
CA GLN A 16 7.80 -13.70 -14.79
C GLN A 16 8.05 -12.82 -13.56
N ILE A 17 8.68 -11.66 -13.72
CA ILE A 17 8.89 -10.70 -12.62
C ILE A 17 7.56 -10.11 -12.18
N ILE A 18 6.73 -9.68 -13.14
CA ILE A 18 5.41 -9.13 -12.87
C ILE A 18 4.50 -10.20 -12.27
N ASP A 19 4.51 -11.43 -12.80
CA ASP A 19 3.75 -12.55 -12.23
C ASP A 19 4.16 -12.85 -10.78
N LEU A 20 5.46 -12.87 -10.49
CA LEU A 20 5.96 -13.08 -9.12
C LEU A 20 5.54 -11.94 -8.18
N GLN A 21 5.73 -10.69 -8.58
CA GLN A 21 5.31 -9.53 -7.78
C GLN A 21 3.80 -9.54 -7.56
N THR A 22 3.03 -9.82 -8.61
CA THR A 22 1.56 -9.93 -8.54
C THR A 22 1.14 -11.03 -7.58
N LYS A 23 1.79 -12.20 -7.59
CA LYS A 23 1.50 -13.30 -6.65
C LYS A 23 1.85 -12.94 -5.22
N ILE A 24 3.02 -12.37 -4.96
CA ILE A 24 3.43 -11.99 -3.59
C ILE A 24 2.44 -10.96 -3.02
N PHE A 25 2.16 -9.89 -3.77
CA PHE A 25 1.31 -8.81 -3.27
C PHE A 25 -0.18 -9.18 -3.21
N ASN A 26 -0.69 -9.97 -4.15
CA ASN A 26 -2.14 -10.29 -4.19
C ASN A 26 -2.52 -11.63 -3.55
N VAL A 27 -1.64 -12.63 -3.58
CA VAL A 27 -1.96 -14.01 -3.15
C VAL A 27 -1.38 -14.31 -1.77
N GLU A 28 -0.13 -13.95 -1.52
CA GLU A 28 0.55 -14.36 -0.28
C GLU A 28 0.27 -13.43 0.90
N GLN A 29 0.33 -12.12 0.69
CA GLN A 29 0.22 -11.19 1.83
C GLN A 29 -1.21 -11.11 2.39
N LYS A 30 -2.26 -11.47 1.62
CA LYS A 30 -3.69 -11.50 2.02
C LYS A 30 -4.11 -10.37 2.96
N ILE A 31 -3.54 -9.17 2.79
CA ILE A 31 -3.77 -8.07 3.73
C ILE A 31 -5.21 -7.60 3.54
N ALA A 32 -6.03 -7.86 4.55
CA ALA A 32 -7.42 -7.42 4.57
C ALA A 32 -7.52 -5.93 4.93
N GLU A 33 -6.60 -5.45 5.77
CA GLU A 33 -6.60 -4.09 6.29
C GLU A 33 -5.20 -3.64 6.70
N ILE A 34 -4.96 -2.33 6.54
CA ILE A 34 -3.72 -1.67 6.92
C ILE A 34 -4.07 -0.65 8.01
N TYR A 35 -3.44 -0.77 9.17
CA TYR A 35 -3.49 0.23 10.24
C TYR A 35 -2.23 1.07 10.23
N THR A 36 -2.37 2.40 10.30
CA THR A 36 -1.23 3.31 10.32
C THR A 36 -1.56 4.63 11.00
N ASP A 37 -0.56 5.27 11.58
CA ASP A 37 -0.64 6.63 12.11
C ASP A 37 -0.09 7.61 11.08
N ALA A 38 -0.91 8.54 10.63
CA ALA A 38 -0.59 9.41 9.49
C ALA A 38 -0.62 10.90 9.87
N ARG A 39 0.30 11.69 9.32
CA ARG A 39 0.19 13.16 9.35
C ARG A 39 -1.07 13.61 8.62
N ASP A 40 -1.59 14.80 8.95
CA ASP A 40 -2.87 15.32 8.45
C ASP A 40 -3.04 15.18 6.92
N ILE A 41 -2.02 15.57 6.13
CA ILE A 41 -2.07 15.44 4.66
C ILE A 41 -2.14 13.97 4.22
N THR A 42 -1.34 13.10 4.81
CA THR A 42 -1.32 11.67 4.51
C THR A 42 -2.63 10.99 4.93
N ALA A 43 -3.18 11.33 6.10
CA ALA A 43 -4.47 10.83 6.57
C ALA A 43 -5.59 11.20 5.58
N LYS A 44 -5.60 12.45 5.08
CA LYS A 44 -6.56 12.90 4.05
C LYS A 44 -6.42 12.12 2.74
N ILE A 45 -5.21 11.82 2.30
CA ILE A 45 -4.97 11.00 1.10
C ILE A 45 -5.52 9.58 1.30
N ILE A 46 -5.21 8.96 2.45
CA ILE A 46 -5.70 7.62 2.79
C ILE A 46 -7.23 7.59 2.86
N CYS A 47 -7.86 8.61 3.44
CA CYS A 47 -9.32 8.72 3.47
C CYS A 47 -9.93 8.84 2.07
N LYS A 48 -9.27 9.56 1.13
CA LYS A 48 -9.72 9.60 -0.28
C LYS A 48 -9.64 8.24 -0.98
N MET A 49 -8.68 7.39 -0.58
CA MET A 49 -8.57 6.00 -1.04
C MET A 49 -9.59 5.06 -0.38
N GLY A 50 -10.48 5.58 0.47
CA GLY A 50 -11.49 4.81 1.21
C GLY A 50 -11.06 4.36 2.62
N GLY A 51 -9.96 4.91 3.13
CA GLY A 51 -9.56 4.75 4.52
C GLY A 51 -10.46 5.50 5.50
N GLN A 52 -10.38 5.13 6.77
CA GLN A 52 -11.23 5.66 7.85
C GLN A 52 -10.36 6.05 9.04
N ILE A 53 -10.67 7.19 9.66
CA ILE A 53 -10.09 7.58 10.95
C ILE A 53 -10.66 6.67 12.03
N VAL A 54 -9.79 6.06 12.84
CA VAL A 54 -10.17 5.12 13.90
C VAL A 54 -9.79 5.58 15.30
N GLY A 55 -9.25 6.79 15.43
CA GLY A 55 -8.89 7.37 16.71
C GLY A 55 -8.61 8.87 16.61
N GLU A 56 -8.39 9.46 17.77
CA GLU A 56 -8.11 10.89 17.87
C GLU A 56 -6.64 11.20 17.56
N PRO A 57 -6.34 12.38 16.97
CA PRO A 57 -4.97 12.82 16.75
C PRO A 57 -4.13 12.79 18.03
N GLN A 58 -2.94 12.19 17.96
CA GLN A 58 -2.00 12.08 19.07
C GLN A 58 -0.74 12.91 18.81
N PRO A 59 -0.14 13.55 19.84
CA PRO A 59 1.15 14.23 19.70
C PRO A 59 2.25 13.27 19.24
N PHE A 60 3.01 13.67 18.21
CA PHE A 60 4.13 12.91 17.68
C PHE A 60 5.22 13.85 17.18
N TYR A 61 6.28 13.98 17.98
CA TYR A 61 7.36 14.95 17.82
C TYR A 61 6.81 16.37 17.57
N VAL A 62 7.19 17.00 16.46
CA VAL A 62 6.66 18.29 16.03
C VAL A 62 5.34 18.05 15.28
N GLY A 63 4.22 18.10 16.02
CA GLY A 63 2.86 18.01 15.48
C GLY A 63 2.09 16.76 15.95
N THR A 64 1.06 16.38 15.21
CA THR A 64 0.21 15.22 15.52
C THR A 64 0.20 14.18 14.41
N VAL A 65 -0.17 12.96 14.75
CA VAL A 65 -0.54 11.90 13.81
C VAL A 65 -1.92 11.39 14.16
N THR A 66 -2.68 10.97 13.15
CA THR A 66 -4.04 10.47 13.30
C THR A 66 -4.08 8.99 12.92
N PRO A 67 -4.62 8.11 13.78
CA PRO A 67 -4.79 6.70 13.46
C PRO A 67 -5.81 6.50 12.35
N VAL A 68 -5.43 5.78 11.29
CA VAL A 68 -6.29 5.44 10.16
C VAL A 68 -6.21 3.96 9.81
N VAL A 69 -7.33 3.40 9.34
CA VAL A 69 -7.42 2.06 8.76
C VAL A 69 -7.83 2.13 7.29
N LEU A 70 -7.16 1.39 6.41
CA LEU A 70 -7.60 1.16 5.03
C LEU A 70 -7.90 -0.32 4.85
N LYS A 71 -9.18 -0.63 4.58
CA LYS A 71 -9.63 -2.01 4.31
C LYS A 71 -9.65 -2.26 2.81
N LYS A 72 -9.26 -3.47 2.40
CA LYS A 72 -9.30 -3.91 1.00
C LYS A 72 -10.70 -3.76 0.39
N SER A 73 -11.75 -4.04 1.17
CA SER A 73 -13.16 -3.90 0.75
C SER A 73 -13.57 -2.46 0.44
N ASN A 74 -12.86 -1.49 1.02
CA ASN A 74 -13.19 -0.07 0.91
C ASN A 74 -12.19 0.65 -0.02
N TYR A 75 -11.20 -0.07 -0.56
CA TYR A 75 -10.15 0.54 -1.35
C TYR A 75 -10.71 1.04 -2.68
N HIS A 76 -10.77 2.36 -2.84
CA HIS A 76 -11.13 2.99 -4.09
C HIS A 76 -9.88 3.17 -4.93
N HIS A 77 -9.86 2.59 -6.12
CA HIS A 77 -8.81 2.86 -7.09
C HIS A 77 -8.93 4.32 -7.54
N TYR A 78 -8.11 5.21 -6.99
CA TYR A 78 -8.19 6.66 -7.24
C TYR A 78 -8.15 7.01 -8.73
N ILE A 79 -7.54 6.15 -9.56
CA ILE A 79 -7.44 6.30 -11.03
C ILE A 79 -8.81 6.19 -11.72
N ASP A 80 -9.79 5.53 -11.12
CA ASP A 80 -11.10 5.31 -11.75
C ASP A 80 -12.05 6.51 -11.57
N SER A 81 -11.66 7.50 -10.75
CA SER A 81 -12.42 8.73 -10.49
C SER A 81 -11.97 9.93 -11.35
N ILE A 82 -11.03 9.72 -12.27
CA ILE A 82 -10.55 10.72 -13.25
C ILE A 82 -10.92 10.28 -14.66
N ASN A 83 -12.19 9.92 -14.88
CA ASN A 83 -12.82 9.78 -16.20
C ASN A 83 -14.24 10.33 -16.16
#